data_AF-A0A232LMU1-F1
#
_entry.id   AF-A0A232LMU1-F1
#
_cell.length_a   1.000
_cell.length_b   1.000
_cell.length_c   1.000
_cell.angle_alpha   90.00
_cell.angle_beta   90.00
_cell.angle_gamma   90.00
#
_symmetry.space_group_name_H-M   'P 1'
#
loop_
_entity.id
_entity.type
_entity.pdbx_description
1 polymer ?
#
loop_
_entity_poly.entity_id
_entity_poly.type
_entity_poly.pdbx_seq_one_letter_code
_entity_poly.pdbx_strand_id
1 'polypeptide(L)'
;MQDHSAGGLRLFKANLSACFPTGNGDDRAYIWQSHATETIVSAMLLEMIEREGARRFVIHSGKKNGLLLWVFNPDLRYSSSSADYSVSEQRAMKVFFQDIPDVESLLQPETGKSASFSLEELHLSASIFERVVGSLRLSHETLPASARTFREWDVGFLKRFEKVVAR
;
A
#
# COMPACT_ATOMS: atom_id res chain seq x y z
N MET A 1 -7.28 -19.81 -5.56
CA MET A 1 -5.90 -20.35 -5.39
C MET A 1 -5.83 -20.91 -3.99
N GLN A 2 -5.52 -22.20 -3.86
CA GLN A 2 -5.49 -22.90 -2.57
C GLN A 2 -4.20 -22.51 -1.84
N ASP A 3 -4.34 -21.96 -0.63
CA ASP A 3 -3.22 -21.56 0.22
C ASP A 3 -3.00 -22.66 1.28
N HIS A 4 -1.90 -23.38 1.13
CA HIS A 4 -1.54 -24.49 2.02
C HIS A 4 -1.23 -24.01 3.44
N SER A 5 -0.80 -22.75 3.61
CA SER A 5 -0.58 -22.16 4.94
C SER A 5 -1.88 -21.87 5.68
N ALA A 6 -2.96 -21.60 4.93
CA ALA A 6 -4.28 -21.30 5.48
C ALA A 6 -5.18 -22.55 5.58
N GLY A 7 -4.70 -23.73 5.18
CA GLY A 7 -5.49 -24.96 5.14
C GLY A 7 -6.71 -24.89 4.23
N GLY A 8 -6.71 -24.00 3.22
CA GLY A 8 -7.90 -23.73 2.41
C GLY A 8 -7.78 -22.54 1.45
N LEU A 9 -8.85 -21.75 1.33
CA LEU A 9 -8.87 -20.55 0.50
C LEU A 9 -8.50 -19.32 1.33
N ARG A 10 -7.51 -18.55 0.87
CA ARG A 10 -7.16 -17.27 1.48
C ARG A 10 -7.86 -16.13 0.74
N LEU A 11 -8.63 -15.34 1.49
CA LEU A 11 -9.25 -14.12 1.00
C LEU A 11 -8.34 -12.93 1.30
N PHE A 12 -8.07 -12.12 0.28
CA PHE A 12 -7.31 -10.88 0.43
C PHE A 12 -8.26 -9.70 0.43
N LYS A 13 -8.19 -8.85 1.47
CA LYS A 13 -9.07 -7.67 1.59
C LYS A 13 -8.99 -6.76 0.35
N ALA A 14 -7.82 -6.66 -0.27
CA ALA A 14 -7.60 -5.83 -1.45
C ALA A 14 -8.27 -6.34 -2.73
N ASN A 15 -8.84 -7.56 -2.70
CA ASN A 15 -9.56 -8.19 -3.81
C ASN A 15 -11.07 -8.29 -3.52
N LEU A 16 -11.56 -7.65 -2.45
CA LEU A 16 -12.98 -7.65 -2.11
C LEU A 16 -13.71 -6.48 -2.77
N SER A 17 -14.96 -6.73 -3.14
CA SER A 17 -15.89 -5.71 -3.64
C SER A 17 -17.20 -5.84 -2.89
N ALA A 18 -17.83 -4.72 -2.56
CA ALA A 18 -19.14 -4.67 -1.93
C ALA A 18 -20.22 -4.53 -3.01
N CYS A 19 -21.38 -5.13 -2.78
CA CYS A 19 -22.52 -5.10 -3.68
C CYS A 19 -23.71 -4.44 -2.96
N PHE A 20 -24.29 -3.42 -3.56
CA PHE A 20 -25.42 -2.67 -2.98
C PHE A 20 -26.65 -2.75 -3.90
N PRO A 21 -27.86 -2.96 -3.36
CA PRO A 21 -29.08 -2.86 -4.15
C PRO A 21 -29.30 -1.40 -4.57
N THR A 22 -29.64 -1.17 -5.84
CA THR A 22 -30.08 0.17 -6.28
C THR A 22 -31.52 0.37 -5.85
N GLY A 23 -31.79 1.34 -4.97
CA GLY A 23 -33.13 1.62 -4.43
C GLY A 23 -34.19 2.07 -5.44
N ASN A 24 -33.96 1.92 -6.74
CA ASN A 24 -34.83 2.38 -7.82
C ASN A 24 -35.75 1.26 -8.34
N GLY A 25 -36.52 0.61 -7.45
CA GLY A 25 -37.68 -0.24 -7.81
C GLY A 25 -37.46 -1.43 -8.76
N ASP A 26 -36.24 -1.62 -9.27
CA ASP A 26 -35.83 -2.73 -10.13
C ASP A 26 -35.08 -3.73 -9.25
N ASP A 27 -35.81 -4.75 -8.78
CA ASP A 27 -35.41 -5.76 -7.79
C ASP A 27 -34.15 -6.58 -8.16
N ARG A 28 -33.44 -6.23 -9.25
CA ARG A 28 -32.25 -6.94 -9.77
C ARG A 28 -31.06 -6.05 -10.08
N ALA A 29 -31.15 -4.73 -9.90
CA ALA A 29 -30.02 -3.86 -10.18
C ALA A 29 -29.11 -3.71 -8.94
N TYR A 30 -27.84 -4.11 -9.12
CA TYR A 30 -26.81 -4.10 -8.09
C TYR A 30 -25.63 -3.23 -8.53
N ILE A 31 -25.12 -2.40 -7.62
CA ILE A 31 -23.88 -1.64 -7.83
C ILE A 31 -22.75 -2.35 -7.08
N TRP A 32 -21.73 -2.76 -7.82
CA TRP A 32 -20.48 -3.25 -7.26
C TRP A 32 -19.53 -2.08 -7.02
N GLN A 33 -19.00 -1.98 -5.80
CA GLN A 33 -18.00 -1.00 -5.41
C GLN A 33 -16.72 -1.72 -4.99
N SER A 34 -15.61 -1.33 -5.60
CA SER A 34 -14.27 -1.81 -5.27
C SER A 34 -13.38 -0.62 -4.92
N HIS A 35 -12.33 -0.87 -4.14
CA HIS A 35 -11.28 0.12 -3.89
C HIS A 35 -9.99 -0.32 -4.56
N ALA A 36 -9.15 0.65 -4.90
CA ALA A 36 -7.84 0.36 -5.46
C ALA A 36 -6.98 -0.41 -4.44
N THR A 37 -6.18 -1.36 -4.95
CA THR A 37 -5.41 -2.28 -4.13
C THR A 37 -4.47 -1.56 -3.17
N GLU A 38 -3.76 -0.55 -3.67
CA GLU A 38 -2.87 0.31 -2.91
C GLU A 38 -3.60 1.07 -1.80
N THR A 39 -4.88 1.41 -2.00
CA THR A 39 -5.69 2.06 -0.96
C THR A 39 -5.96 1.10 0.20
N ILE A 40 -6.28 -0.16 -0.08
CA ILE A 40 -6.47 -1.15 0.98
C ILE A 40 -5.16 -1.46 1.70
N VAL A 41 -4.03 -1.56 0.97
CA VAL A 41 -2.71 -1.75 1.58
C VAL A 41 -2.30 -0.54 2.43
N SER A 42 -2.61 0.69 1.99
CA SER A 42 -2.37 1.88 2.82
C SER A 42 -3.14 1.81 4.15
N ALA A 43 -4.37 1.29 4.14
CA ALA A 43 -5.16 1.11 5.36
C ALA A 43 -4.56 0.02 6.26
N MET A 44 -4.01 -1.06 5.70
CA MET A 44 -3.28 -2.07 6.47
C MET A 44 -2.03 -1.50 7.13
N LEU A 45 -1.22 -0.74 6.37
CA LEU A 45 -0.04 -0.06 6.92
C LEU A 45 -0.44 0.91 8.04
N LEU A 46 -1.53 1.66 7.87
CA LEU A 46 -2.02 2.56 8.91
C LEU A 46 -2.39 1.82 10.19
N GLU A 47 -3.12 0.71 10.07
CA GLU A 47 -3.53 -0.09 11.22
C GLU A 47 -2.32 -0.65 11.98
N MET A 48 -1.31 -1.17 11.26
CA MET A 48 -0.06 -1.63 11.87
C MET A 48 0.69 -0.48 12.56
N ILE A 49 0.77 0.71 11.95
CA ILE A 49 1.36 1.89 12.60
C ILE A 49 0.63 2.24 13.89
N GLU A 50 -0.70 2.21 13.89
CA GLU A 50 -1.53 2.53 15.06
C GLU A 50 -1.41 1.47 16.16
N ARG A 51 -1.27 0.19 15.79
CA ARG A 51 -1.22 -0.94 16.72
C ARG A 51 0.17 -1.16 17.32
N GLU A 52 1.21 -1.13 16.49
CA GLU A 52 2.59 -1.48 16.88
C GLU A 52 3.48 -0.25 17.08
N GLY A 53 3.08 0.93 16.59
CA GLY A 53 3.92 2.13 16.57
C GLY A 53 5.07 2.06 15.55
N ALA A 54 5.22 0.93 14.85
CA ALA A 54 6.22 0.71 13.82
C ALA A 54 5.88 1.52 12.56
N ARG A 55 6.90 2.03 11.88
CA ARG A 55 6.75 2.78 10.62
C ARG A 55 7.59 2.21 9.48
N ARG A 56 8.38 1.17 9.75
CA ARG A 56 9.18 0.48 8.76
C ARG A 56 8.59 -0.90 8.51
N PHE A 57 8.46 -1.25 7.24
CA PHE A 57 7.83 -2.49 6.83
C PHE A 57 8.65 -3.17 5.75
N VAL A 58 8.78 -4.49 5.81
CA VAL A 58 9.18 -5.28 4.65
C VAL A 58 7.92 -5.83 4.00
N ILE A 59 7.67 -5.46 2.73
CA ILE A 59 6.63 -6.08 1.92
C ILE A 59 7.23 -7.05 0.92
N HIS A 60 6.59 -8.21 0.74
CA HIS A 60 7.02 -9.22 -0.22
C HIS A 60 5.87 -10.16 -0.56
N SER A 61 6.06 -10.96 -1.62
CA SER A 61 5.07 -11.93 -2.09
C SER A 61 5.48 -13.39 -1.85
N GLY A 62 6.26 -13.63 -0.78
CA GLY A 62 6.93 -14.93 -0.54
C GLY A 62 8.14 -15.21 -1.45
N LYS A 63 8.52 -14.25 -2.30
CA LYS A 63 9.78 -14.30 -3.06
C LYS A 63 10.93 -13.81 -2.18
N LYS A 64 12.17 -14.14 -2.59
CA LYS A 64 13.40 -13.71 -1.89
C LYS A 64 13.54 -12.18 -1.85
N ASN A 65 13.16 -11.51 -2.92
CA ASN A 65 13.18 -10.06 -3.02
C ASN A 65 11.87 -9.42 -2.54
N GLY A 66 11.95 -8.16 -2.14
CA GLY A 66 10.81 -7.39 -1.64
C GLY A 66 11.03 -5.88 -1.75
N LEU A 67 10.27 -5.13 -0.96
CA LEU A 67 10.42 -3.68 -0.83
C LEU A 67 10.48 -3.31 0.65
N LEU A 68 11.49 -2.53 1.02
CA LEU A 68 11.61 -1.93 2.34
C LEU A 68 10.88 -0.60 2.30
N LEU A 69 9.89 -0.45 3.16
CA LEU A 69 9.08 0.75 3.27
C LEU A 69 9.41 1.48 4.56
N TRP A 70 9.39 2.80 4.50
CA TRP A 70 9.32 3.67 5.66
C TRP A 70 8.20 4.68 5.45
N VAL A 71 7.10 4.51 6.18
CA VAL A 71 5.96 5.43 6.14
C VAL A 71 6.33 6.69 6.93
N PHE A 72 6.76 7.72 6.21
CA PHE A 72 7.25 8.96 6.79
C PHE A 72 6.09 9.85 7.26
N ASN A 73 5.10 10.06 6.39
CA ASN A 73 3.87 10.74 6.73
C ASN A 73 2.68 9.84 6.37
N PRO A 74 1.99 9.24 7.35
CA PRO A 74 0.84 8.39 7.07
C PRO A 74 -0.34 9.19 6.50
N ASP A 75 -0.39 10.51 6.70
CA ASP A 75 -1.50 11.33 6.23
C ASP A 75 -1.03 12.66 5.63
N LEU A 76 -0.95 12.70 4.30
CA LEU A 76 -0.59 13.86 3.51
C LEU A 76 -1.73 14.21 2.57
N ARG A 77 -2.08 15.50 2.51
CA ARG A 77 -2.89 16.05 1.42
C ARG A 77 -2.01 16.82 0.45
N TYR A 78 -2.24 16.60 -0.84
CA TYR A 78 -1.53 17.28 -1.90
C TYR A 78 -2.46 17.50 -3.09
N SER A 79 -2.10 18.46 -3.92
CA SER A 79 -2.75 18.69 -5.20
C SER A 79 -1.69 18.57 -6.28
N SER A 80 -2.05 17.94 -7.40
CA SER A 80 -1.19 17.83 -8.57
C SER A 80 -1.94 18.36 -9.78
N SER A 81 -1.27 19.14 -10.61
CA SER A 81 -1.75 19.50 -11.94
C SER A 81 -1.05 18.59 -12.95
N SER A 82 -1.81 17.68 -13.54
CA SER A 82 -1.38 16.88 -14.70
C SER A 82 -2.37 17.08 -15.83
N ALA A 83 -1.95 16.82 -17.07
CA ALA A 83 -2.76 17.10 -18.26
C ALA A 83 -4.15 16.42 -18.25
N ASP A 84 -4.27 15.29 -17.52
CA ASP A 84 -5.48 14.46 -17.47
C ASP A 84 -6.31 14.64 -16.19
N TYR A 85 -5.86 15.45 -15.21
CA TYR A 85 -6.56 15.62 -13.93
C TYR A 85 -6.79 17.09 -13.59
N SER A 86 -8.06 17.45 -13.32
CA SER A 86 -8.38 18.72 -12.66
C SER A 86 -7.71 18.76 -11.29
N VAL A 87 -7.23 19.93 -10.84
CA VAL A 87 -6.62 20.16 -9.52
C VAL A 87 -7.59 19.76 -8.40
N SER A 88 -7.65 18.46 -8.10
CA SER A 88 -8.41 17.90 -7.00
C SER A 88 -7.45 17.63 -5.86
N GLU A 89 -7.82 18.07 -4.65
CA GLU A 89 -7.14 17.68 -3.42
C GLU A 89 -7.14 16.14 -3.33
N GLN A 90 -5.95 15.56 -3.13
CA GLN A 90 -5.76 14.12 -2.97
C GLN A 90 -5.15 13.83 -1.61
N ARG A 91 -5.54 12.72 -1.00
CA ARG A 91 -4.95 12.21 0.25
C ARG A 91 -4.13 10.96 0.01
N ALA A 92 -2.94 10.91 0.60
CA ALA A 92 -1.99 9.81 0.45
C ALA A 92 -1.10 9.64 1.68
N MET A 93 -0.38 8.52 1.71
CA MET A 93 0.77 8.30 2.59
C MET A 93 2.04 8.68 1.84
N LYS A 94 2.91 9.48 2.44
CA LYS A 94 4.30 9.64 1.98
C LYS A 94 5.14 8.48 2.47
N VAL A 95 5.65 7.71 1.52
CA VAL A 95 6.42 6.49 1.76
C VAL A 95 7.79 6.64 1.13
N PHE A 96 8.81 6.36 1.93
CA PHE A 96 10.16 6.12 1.44
C PHE A 96 10.30 4.63 1.15
N PHE A 97 10.83 4.27 -0.01
CA PHE A 97 10.94 2.87 -0.41
C PHE A 97 12.30 2.53 -1.02
N GLN A 98 12.70 1.27 -0.86
CA GLN A 98 13.91 0.69 -1.45
C GLN A 98 13.65 -0.76 -1.87
N ASP A 99 14.14 -1.14 -3.05
CA ASP A 99 14.19 -2.54 -3.46
C ASP A 99 15.17 -3.31 -2.56
N ILE A 100 14.75 -4.49 -2.11
CA ILE A 100 15.58 -5.37 -1.28
C ILE A 100 15.77 -6.73 -1.94
N PRO A 101 17.02 -7.19 -2.11
CA PRO A 101 17.32 -8.45 -2.80
C PRO A 101 17.07 -9.68 -1.93
N ASP A 102 17.04 -9.51 -0.60
CA ASP A 102 16.94 -10.60 0.37
C ASP A 102 16.13 -10.18 1.61
N VAL A 103 14.84 -10.53 1.61
CA VAL A 103 13.87 -10.26 2.68
C VAL A 103 14.24 -11.00 3.96
N GLU A 104 14.69 -12.26 3.85
CA GLU A 104 14.97 -13.11 5.00
C GLU A 104 16.14 -12.56 5.81
N SER A 105 17.18 -12.06 5.12
CA SER A 105 18.34 -11.43 5.77
C SER A 105 18.00 -10.20 6.62
N LEU A 106 16.88 -9.52 6.32
CA LEU A 106 16.40 -8.37 7.09
C LEU A 106 15.51 -8.75 8.26
N LEU A 107 14.65 -9.77 8.06
CA LEU A 107 13.74 -10.25 9.10
C LEU A 107 14.49 -11.09 10.15
N GLN A 108 15.53 -11.82 9.74
CA GLN A 108 16.35 -12.68 10.57
C GLN A 108 17.83 -12.32 10.42
N PRO A 109 18.27 -11.20 11.03
CA PRO A 109 19.68 -10.83 10.95
C PRO A 109 20.56 -11.91 11.63
N GLU A 110 21.72 -12.16 11.02
CA GLU A 110 22.78 -13.03 11.56
C GLU A 110 23.04 -12.77 13.05
N THR A 111 23.36 -13.84 13.79
CA THR A 111 23.57 -13.80 15.24
C THR A 111 24.60 -12.70 15.61
N GLY A 112 24.14 -11.65 16.29
CA GLY A 112 24.97 -10.52 16.72
C GLY A 112 24.67 -9.18 16.05
N LYS A 113 23.80 -9.13 15.03
CA LYS A 113 23.22 -7.87 14.52
C LYS A 113 21.83 -7.67 15.13
N SER A 114 21.62 -6.53 15.79
CA SER A 114 20.29 -6.19 16.32
C SER A 114 19.29 -6.11 15.17
N ALA A 115 18.18 -6.85 15.28
CA ALA A 115 16.99 -6.57 14.49
C ALA A 115 16.65 -5.09 14.63
N SER A 116 16.28 -4.44 13.52
CA SER A 116 15.86 -3.05 13.57
C SER A 116 14.59 -2.99 14.43
N PHE A 117 14.74 -2.54 15.68
CA PHE A 117 13.62 -2.30 16.60
C PHE A 117 12.61 -1.44 15.82
N SER A 118 11.41 -1.96 15.51
CA SER A 118 10.34 -1.36 14.69
C SER A 118 10.30 -1.70 13.19
N LEU A 119 10.88 -2.82 12.74
CA LEU A 119 10.65 -3.37 11.40
C LEU A 119 9.60 -4.48 11.44
N GLU A 120 8.48 -4.27 10.77
CA GLU A 120 7.38 -5.25 10.68
C GLU A 120 7.33 -5.93 9.30
N GLU A 121 6.78 -7.13 9.24
CA GLU A 121 6.59 -7.89 7.98
C GLU A 121 5.15 -7.78 7.49
N LEU A 122 4.97 -7.48 6.19
CA LEU A 122 3.67 -7.55 5.53
C LEU A 122 3.75 -8.42 4.28
N HIS A 123 3.31 -9.67 4.44
CA HIS A 123 3.17 -10.63 3.34
C HIS A 123 1.94 -10.30 2.48
N LEU A 124 2.14 -10.15 1.17
CA LEU A 124 1.11 -9.85 0.17
C LEU A 124 1.00 -10.96 -0.88
N SER A 125 -0.13 -11.06 -1.58
CA SER A 125 -0.15 -11.87 -2.81
C SER A 125 0.70 -11.20 -3.90
N ALA A 126 1.24 -11.96 -4.85
CA ALA A 126 2.07 -11.43 -5.94
C ALA A 126 1.36 -10.29 -6.70
N SER A 127 0.08 -10.46 -7.03
CA SER A 127 -0.72 -9.43 -7.71
C SER A 127 -0.89 -8.15 -6.91
N ILE A 128 -1.01 -8.25 -5.57
CA ILE A 128 -1.16 -7.09 -4.69
C ILE A 128 0.19 -6.38 -4.54
N PHE A 129 1.26 -7.15 -4.34
CA PHE A 129 2.62 -6.63 -4.27
C PHE A 129 3.00 -5.84 -5.53
N GLU A 130 2.77 -6.42 -6.73
CA GLU A 130 3.06 -5.75 -8.01
C GLU A 130 2.27 -4.45 -8.18
N ARG A 131 1.00 -4.41 -7.77
CA ARG A 131 0.18 -3.18 -7.79
C ARG A 131 0.72 -2.11 -6.86
N VAL A 132 1.14 -2.47 -5.65
CA VAL A 132 1.73 -1.53 -4.67
C VAL A 132 3.05 -0.96 -5.18
N VAL A 133 3.93 -1.82 -5.70
CA VAL A 133 5.22 -1.40 -6.31
C VAL A 133 4.96 -0.48 -7.49
N GLY A 134 4.03 -0.86 -8.38
CA GLY A 134 3.63 -0.05 -9.52
C GLY A 134 3.10 1.33 -9.11
N SER A 135 2.24 1.40 -8.09
CA SER A 135 1.72 2.66 -7.56
C SER A 135 2.82 3.55 -6.99
N LEU A 136 3.75 2.99 -6.21
CA LEU A 136 4.87 3.74 -5.64
C LEU A 136 5.77 4.30 -6.74
N ARG A 137 6.17 3.47 -7.69
CA ARG A 137 7.04 3.88 -8.81
C ARG A 137 6.35 4.89 -9.73
N LEU A 138 5.06 4.71 -10.03
CA LEU A 138 4.30 5.68 -10.81
C LEU A 138 4.26 7.04 -10.10
N SER A 139 3.91 7.04 -8.81
CA SER A 139 3.87 8.29 -8.04
C SER A 139 5.24 8.95 -7.92
N HIS A 140 6.32 8.16 -7.79
CA HIS A 140 7.69 8.64 -7.79
C HIS A 140 8.02 9.41 -9.07
N GLU A 141 7.66 8.88 -10.24
CA GLU A 141 7.89 9.57 -11.52
C GLU A 141 7.07 10.85 -11.66
N THR A 142 5.89 10.93 -11.04
CA THR A 142 5.07 12.15 -11.05
C THR A 142 5.59 13.25 -10.12
N LEU A 143 6.48 12.94 -9.19
CA LEU A 143 7.06 13.94 -8.29
C LEU A 143 8.06 14.84 -9.03
N PRO A 144 8.15 16.14 -8.66
CA PRO A 144 9.24 17.00 -9.08
C PRO A 144 10.59 16.36 -8.75
N ALA A 145 11.60 16.51 -9.63
CA ALA A 145 12.89 15.85 -9.49
C ALA A 145 13.55 16.05 -8.11
N SER A 146 13.42 17.25 -7.52
CA SER A 146 13.93 17.56 -6.17
C SER A 146 13.24 16.82 -5.02
N ALA A 147 12.06 16.25 -5.26
CA ALA A 147 11.25 15.54 -4.27
C ALA A 147 11.25 14.01 -4.45
N ARG A 148 11.90 13.49 -5.51
CA ARG A 148 11.92 12.05 -5.85
C ARG A 148 12.79 11.23 -4.91
N THR A 149 13.82 11.83 -4.33
CA THR A 149 14.78 11.13 -3.46
C THR A 149 14.93 11.83 -2.13
N PHE A 150 15.05 11.06 -1.05
CA PHE A 150 15.46 11.54 0.25
C PHE A 150 16.65 10.72 0.73
N ARG A 151 17.85 11.28 0.61
CA ARG A 151 19.11 10.54 0.79
C ARG A 151 19.15 9.32 -0.14
N GLU A 152 19.32 8.12 0.39
CA GLU A 152 19.33 6.85 -0.33
C GLU A 152 17.94 6.27 -0.64
N TRP A 153 16.85 6.96 -0.24
CA TRP A 153 15.49 6.46 -0.39
C TRP A 153 14.76 7.09 -1.57
N ASP A 154 14.04 6.27 -2.32
CA ASP A 154 13.06 6.76 -3.26
C ASP A 154 11.80 7.21 -2.50
N VAL A 155 11.16 8.25 -3.00
CA VAL A 155 9.94 8.83 -2.43
C VAL A 155 8.76 8.50 -3.33
N GLY A 156 7.68 8.00 -2.73
CA GLY A 156 6.42 7.74 -3.42
C GLY A 156 5.20 7.96 -2.52
N PHE A 157 4.03 7.88 -3.13
CA PHE A 157 2.74 8.05 -2.51
C PHE A 157 1.87 6.80 -2.67
N LEU A 158 1.25 6.38 -1.55
CA LEU A 158 0.16 5.41 -1.55
C LEU A 158 -1.15 6.13 -1.28
N LYS A 159 -2.12 5.98 -2.19
CA LYS A 159 -3.43 6.64 -2.08
C LYS A 159 -4.13 6.22 -0.79
N ARG A 160 -4.65 7.20 -0.04
CA ARG A 160 -5.49 6.97 1.14
C ARG A 160 -6.95 6.92 0.75
N PHE A 161 -7.75 6.19 1.54
CA PHE A 161 -9.19 6.22 1.40
C PHE A 161 -9.73 7.60 1.78
N GLU A 162 -10.62 8.12 0.95
CA GLU A 162 -11.41 9.31 1.23
C GLU A 162 -12.89 8.98 1.05
N LYS A 163 -13.68 9.35 2.06
CA LYS A 163 -15.12 9.30 1.93
C LYS A 163 -15.52 10.45 1.00
N VAL A 164 -16.11 10.12 -0.14
CA VAL A 164 -16.80 11.12 -0.96
C VAL A 164 -18.01 11.56 -0.16
N VAL A 165 -17.88 12.66 0.57
CA VAL A 165 -19.03 13.32 1.18
C VAL A 165 -19.68 14.11 0.06
N ALA A 166 -20.87 13.69 -0.38
CA ALA A 166 -21.71 14.53 -1.23
C ALA A 166 -21.94 15.85 -0.47
N ARG A 167 -21.44 16.95 -1.03
CA ARG A 167 -21.75 18.31 -0.60
C ARG A 167 -23.06 18.74 -1.23
#